data_AF-A0A8J7YGU4-F1
#
_entry.id   AF-A0A8J7YGU4-F1
#
_cell.length_a   1.000
_cell.length_b   1.000
_cell.length_c   1.000
_cell.angle_alpha   90.00
_cell.angle_beta   90.00
_cell.angle_gamma   90.00
#
_symmetry.space_group_name_H-M   'P 1'
#
loop_
_entity.id
_entity.type
_entity.pdbx_description
1 polymer ?
#
loop_
_entity_poly.entity_id
_entity_poly.type
_entity_poly.pdbx_seq_one_letter_code
_entity_poly.pdbx_strand_id
1 'polypeptide(L)'
;MPESTIRQNYYRHSLYDKMVEEWDLFNTYVDLFVFAGCVGYATIDRTTAAGYDTSEYAGEGNTQGEMLWMHLANKTTYRAVAASIAYQHTGDPEALVDPQLQLEVLARYARAGIDRLETEFGESASTPRDGLISFIENEQPNGDSQQEDILGTIAASFDESKIGE
;
A
#
# COMPACT_ATOMS: atom_id res chain seq x y z
N MET A 1 24.57 0.06 4.16
CA MET A 1 24.26 -1.39 4.23
C MET A 1 23.83 -1.84 2.83
N PRO A 2 23.99 -3.11 2.45
CA PRO A 2 23.43 -3.59 1.18
C PRO A 2 21.90 -3.44 1.22
N GLU A 3 21.28 -2.94 0.16
CA GLU A 3 19.81 -2.79 0.08
C GLU A 3 19.08 -4.13 0.30
N SER A 4 19.74 -5.26 0.02
CA SER A 4 19.20 -6.60 0.22
C SER A 4 19.03 -7.02 1.69
N THR A 5 19.60 -6.29 2.65
CA THR A 5 19.45 -6.59 4.10
C THR A 5 18.42 -5.70 4.79
N ILE A 6 17.84 -4.73 4.07
CA ILE A 6 16.85 -3.81 4.61
C ILE A 6 15.55 -4.59 4.83
N ARG A 7 15.00 -4.46 6.04
CA ARG A 7 13.81 -5.18 6.48
C ARG A 7 12.98 -4.32 7.42
N GLN A 8 11.69 -4.62 7.43
CA GLN A 8 10.72 -3.95 8.26
C GLN A 8 9.74 -4.98 8.80
N ASN A 9 9.47 -4.92 10.10
CA ASN A 9 8.40 -5.70 10.68
C ASN A 9 7.05 -5.09 10.32
N TYR A 10 6.04 -5.94 10.13
CA TYR A 10 4.68 -5.52 9.84
C TYR A 10 3.64 -6.35 10.60
N TYR A 11 2.47 -5.77 10.84
CA TYR A 11 1.35 -6.47 11.46
C TYR A 11 0.76 -7.52 10.50
N ARG A 12 1.18 -8.78 10.68
CA ARG A 12 0.67 -9.94 9.98
C ARG A 12 -0.61 -10.42 10.67
N HIS A 13 -1.71 -9.76 10.35
CA HIS A 13 -3.03 -10.18 10.78
C HIS A 13 -3.42 -11.55 10.20
N SER A 14 -4.36 -12.25 10.85
CA SER A 14 -4.90 -13.54 10.38
C SER A 14 -5.53 -13.46 8.97
N LEU A 15 -5.94 -12.26 8.55
CA LEU A 15 -6.46 -12.02 7.20
C LEU A 15 -5.42 -12.30 6.10
N TYR A 16 -4.12 -12.22 6.41
CA TYR A 16 -3.08 -12.64 5.45
C TYR A 16 -3.23 -14.10 5.07
N ASP A 17 -3.35 -14.98 6.07
CA ASP A 17 -3.48 -16.41 5.85
C ASP A 17 -4.80 -16.72 5.10
N LYS A 18 -5.89 -16.03 5.45
CA LYS A 18 -7.17 -16.16 4.73
C LYS A 18 -7.06 -15.76 3.26
N MET A 19 -6.54 -14.57 2.96
CA MET A 19 -6.55 -14.04 1.58
C MET A 19 -5.51 -14.67 0.67
N VAL A 20 -4.41 -15.21 1.22
CA VAL A 20 -3.34 -15.84 0.45
C VAL A 20 -3.47 -17.36 0.41
N GLU A 21 -3.71 -18.02 1.54
CA GLU A 21 -3.70 -19.48 1.62
C GLU A 21 -5.11 -20.09 1.49
N GLU A 22 -6.12 -19.51 2.15
CA GLU A 22 -7.47 -20.09 2.19
C GLU A 22 -8.28 -19.74 0.93
N TRP A 23 -8.25 -18.47 0.52
CA TRP A 23 -9.08 -17.93 -0.57
C TRP A 23 -8.32 -17.77 -1.89
N ASP A 24 -6.99 -17.91 -1.86
CA ASP A 24 -6.11 -17.81 -3.04
C ASP A 24 -6.38 -16.55 -3.88
N LEU A 25 -6.59 -15.41 -3.20
CA LEU A 25 -6.86 -14.11 -3.86
C LEU A 25 -5.56 -13.40 -4.25
N PHE A 26 -4.49 -13.64 -3.50
CA PHE A 26 -3.16 -13.10 -3.75
C PHE A 26 -2.15 -14.24 -3.82
N ASN A 27 -1.22 -14.16 -4.78
CA ASN A 27 -0.22 -15.22 -4.96
C ASN A 27 0.81 -15.27 -3.82
N THR A 28 1.05 -14.14 -3.14
CA THR A 28 2.04 -14.04 -2.06
C THR A 28 1.63 -13.02 -0.99
N TYR A 29 2.18 -13.19 0.23
CA TYR A 29 2.06 -12.18 1.29
C TYR A 29 2.66 -10.82 0.91
N VAL A 30 3.64 -10.78 -0.01
CA VAL A 30 4.19 -9.53 -0.54
C VAL A 30 3.14 -8.79 -1.36
N ASP A 31 2.40 -9.51 -2.20
CA ASP A 31 1.37 -8.91 -3.05
C ASP A 31 0.25 -8.30 -2.19
N LEU A 32 -0.20 -9.04 -1.16
CA LEU A 32 -1.18 -8.55 -0.20
C LEU A 32 -0.64 -7.39 0.65
N PHE A 33 0.62 -7.44 1.11
CA PHE A 33 1.22 -6.35 1.89
C PHE A 33 1.23 -5.03 1.12
N VAL A 34 1.64 -5.07 -0.16
CA VAL A 34 1.64 -3.88 -1.02
C VAL A 34 0.20 -3.41 -1.28
N PHE A 35 -0.72 -4.34 -1.56
CA PHE A 35 -2.13 -4.00 -1.78
C PHE A 35 -2.76 -3.35 -0.55
N ALA A 36 -2.57 -3.93 0.64
CA ALA A 36 -3.03 -3.35 1.90
C ALA A 36 -2.41 -1.97 2.14
N GLY A 37 -1.13 -1.78 1.80
CA GLY A 37 -0.49 -0.46 1.82
C GLY A 37 -1.22 0.57 0.95
N CYS A 38 -1.61 0.19 -0.27
CA CYS A 38 -2.41 1.05 -1.14
C CYS A 38 -3.80 1.34 -0.55
N VAL A 39 -4.49 0.32 -0.02
CA VAL A 39 -5.80 0.49 0.61
C VAL A 39 -5.72 1.43 1.80
N GLY A 40 -4.75 1.25 2.68
CA GLY A 40 -4.54 2.15 3.81
C GLY A 40 -4.28 3.57 3.35
N TYR A 41 -3.38 3.77 2.38
CA TYR A 41 -3.10 5.10 1.84
C TYR A 41 -4.34 5.78 1.25
N ALA A 42 -5.22 5.02 0.59
CA ALA A 42 -6.45 5.55 0.01
C ALA A 42 -7.54 5.88 1.05
N THR A 43 -7.54 5.19 2.20
CA THR A 43 -8.69 5.20 3.12
C THR A 43 -8.45 5.94 4.43
N ILE A 44 -7.19 6.19 4.79
CA ILE A 44 -6.86 6.93 6.01
C ILE A 44 -6.02 8.17 5.73
N ASP A 45 -6.18 9.20 6.56
CA ASP A 45 -5.37 10.39 6.47
C ASP A 45 -3.94 10.15 7.00
N ARG A 46 -3.02 10.99 6.52
CA ARG A 46 -1.59 10.93 6.85
C ARG A 46 -1.31 11.04 8.35
N THR A 47 -2.09 11.82 9.10
CA THR A 47 -1.90 12.03 10.54
C THR A 47 -2.20 10.74 11.30
N THR A 48 -3.26 10.04 10.92
CA THR A 48 -3.61 8.73 11.47
C THR A 48 -2.48 7.73 11.21
N ALA A 49 -1.97 7.64 9.97
CA ALA A 49 -0.85 6.75 9.64
C ALA A 49 0.45 7.11 10.41
N ALA A 50 0.71 8.40 10.62
CA ALA A 50 1.87 8.88 11.35
C ALA A 50 1.79 8.59 12.86
N GLY A 51 0.56 8.50 13.39
CA GLY A 51 0.27 8.27 14.80
C GLY A 51 0.40 6.83 15.26
N TYR A 52 0.52 5.85 14.35
CA TYR A 52 0.77 4.47 14.74
C TYR A 52 2.11 4.32 15.45
N ASP A 53 2.08 3.76 16.65
CA ASP A 53 3.28 3.34 17.37
C ASP A 53 3.91 2.11 16.69
N THR A 54 5.20 1.90 16.91
CA THR A 54 5.94 0.79 16.29
C THR A 54 5.30 -0.57 16.56
N SER A 55 4.81 -0.82 17.78
CA SER A 55 4.12 -2.07 18.12
C SER A 55 2.86 -2.31 17.29
N GLU A 56 2.16 -1.24 16.90
CA GLU A 56 0.91 -1.35 16.16
C GLU A 56 1.16 -1.76 14.71
N TYR A 57 2.05 -1.05 14.00
CA TYR A 57 2.30 -1.37 12.59
C TYR A 57 3.30 -2.51 12.41
N ALA A 58 4.17 -2.81 13.38
CA ALA A 58 5.13 -3.91 13.30
C ALA A 58 4.56 -5.25 13.79
N GLY A 59 3.46 -5.24 14.54
CA GLY A 59 2.94 -6.40 15.23
C GLY A 59 3.85 -6.92 16.35
N GLU A 60 3.30 -7.82 17.16
CA GLU A 60 3.96 -8.38 18.34
C GLU A 60 3.72 -9.88 18.45
N GLY A 61 4.74 -10.64 18.89
CA GLY A 61 4.64 -12.09 19.06
C GLY A 61 4.19 -12.78 17.77
N ASN A 62 3.01 -13.40 17.80
CA ASN A 62 2.49 -14.19 16.68
C ASN A 62 1.94 -13.34 15.53
N THR A 63 1.74 -12.02 15.71
CA THR A 63 1.28 -11.11 14.64
C THR A 63 2.42 -10.33 14.00
N GLN A 64 3.67 -10.60 14.39
CA GLN A 64 4.84 -9.95 13.82
C GLN A 64 5.31 -10.69 12.56
N GLY A 65 5.10 -10.07 11.39
CA GLY A 65 5.70 -10.48 10.12
C GLY A 65 6.96 -9.68 9.81
N GLU A 66 7.81 -10.18 8.92
CA GLU A 66 8.99 -9.47 8.42
C GLU A 66 8.88 -9.30 6.89
N MET A 67 9.10 -8.09 6.40
CA MET A 67 9.17 -7.77 4.98
C MET A 67 10.58 -7.32 4.62
N LEU A 68 11.22 -8.02 3.67
CA LEU A 68 12.52 -7.63 3.13
C LEU A 68 12.37 -6.75 1.91
N TRP A 69 13.19 -5.70 1.82
CA TRP A 69 13.17 -4.75 0.71
C TRP A 69 13.39 -5.42 -0.65
N MET A 70 14.21 -6.48 -0.68
CA MET A 70 14.48 -7.22 -1.92
C MET A 70 13.21 -7.75 -2.60
N HIS A 71 12.13 -8.01 -1.86
CA HIS A 71 10.86 -8.46 -2.43
C HIS A 71 10.14 -7.35 -3.21
N LEU A 72 10.34 -6.09 -2.83
CA LEU A 72 9.81 -4.92 -3.53
C LEU A 72 10.77 -4.47 -4.63
N ALA A 73 12.08 -4.44 -4.36
CA ALA A 73 13.10 -3.99 -5.30
C ALA A 73 13.13 -4.80 -6.61
N ASN A 74 12.81 -6.10 -6.54
CA ASN A 74 12.75 -6.99 -7.70
C ASN A 74 11.51 -6.75 -8.59
N LYS A 75 10.55 -5.94 -8.15
CA LYS A 75 9.31 -5.64 -8.87
C LYS A 75 9.15 -4.12 -9.00
N THR A 76 9.45 -3.58 -10.19
CA THR A 76 9.43 -2.12 -10.45
C THR A 76 8.16 -1.43 -9.96
N THR A 77 6.98 -2.05 -10.16
CA THR A 77 5.70 -1.51 -9.69
C THR A 77 5.65 -1.39 -8.16
N TYR A 78 6.13 -2.39 -7.42
CA TYR A 78 6.07 -2.37 -5.95
C TYR A 78 7.03 -1.34 -5.37
N ARG A 79 8.23 -1.25 -5.97
CA ARG A 79 9.18 -0.19 -5.64
C ARG A 79 8.57 1.20 -5.89
N ALA A 80 7.93 1.41 -7.04
CA ALA A 80 7.31 2.69 -7.37
C ALA A 80 6.19 3.06 -6.38
N VAL A 81 5.31 2.11 -6.06
CA VAL A 81 4.24 2.31 -5.07
C VAL A 81 4.82 2.70 -3.70
N ALA A 82 5.80 1.95 -3.20
CA ALA A 82 6.41 2.23 -1.90
C ALA A 82 7.08 3.62 -1.86
N ALA A 83 7.83 3.97 -2.90
CA ALA A 83 8.46 5.28 -3.04
C ALA A 83 7.43 6.42 -3.11
N SER A 84 6.36 6.25 -3.89
CA SER A 84 5.30 7.25 -4.03
C SER A 84 4.56 7.48 -2.72
N ILE A 85 4.15 6.41 -2.02
CA ILE A 85 3.45 6.53 -0.73
C ILE A 85 4.37 7.19 0.31
N ALA A 86 5.65 6.80 0.36
CA ALA A 86 6.62 7.40 1.27
C ALA A 86 6.80 8.91 1.02
N TYR A 87 6.98 9.30 -0.24
CA TYR A 87 7.08 10.71 -0.63
C TYR A 87 5.83 11.51 -0.26
N GLN A 88 4.63 10.98 -0.52
CA GLN A 88 3.39 11.68 -0.17
C GLN A 88 3.19 11.77 1.35
N HIS A 89 3.65 10.76 2.10
CA HIS A 89 3.60 10.75 3.55
C HIS A 89 4.57 11.77 4.17
N THR A 90 5.79 11.90 3.65
CA THR A 90 6.79 12.79 4.26
C THR A 90 6.80 14.19 3.68
N GLY A 91 6.42 14.34 2.42
CA GLY A 91 6.68 15.55 1.63
C GLY A 91 8.16 15.76 1.32
N ASP A 92 9.01 14.77 1.59
CA ASP A 92 10.47 14.83 1.45
C ASP A 92 10.93 14.03 0.22
N PRO A 93 11.54 14.67 -0.79
CA PRO A 93 12.09 13.98 -1.97
C PRO A 93 13.07 12.85 -1.64
N GLU A 94 13.81 12.92 -0.52
CA GLU A 94 14.74 11.86 -0.12
C GLU A 94 14.01 10.52 0.13
N ALA A 95 12.72 10.57 0.48
CA ALA A 95 11.89 9.38 0.65
C ALA A 95 11.71 8.57 -0.64
N LEU A 96 11.97 9.14 -1.82
CA LEU A 96 11.93 8.41 -3.10
C LEU A 96 13.09 7.42 -3.27
N VAL A 97 14.16 7.59 -2.51
CA VAL A 97 15.38 6.78 -2.61
C VAL A 97 15.82 6.12 -1.31
N ASP A 98 15.06 6.28 -0.22
CA ASP A 98 15.30 5.63 1.07
C ASP A 98 14.43 4.36 1.25
N PRO A 99 14.98 3.14 1.06
CA PRO A 99 14.23 1.91 1.17
C PRO A 99 13.71 1.60 2.58
N GLN A 100 14.41 2.06 3.62
CA GLN A 100 14.01 1.81 5.00
C GLN A 100 12.74 2.61 5.30
N LEU A 101 12.77 3.90 4.96
CA LEU A 101 11.62 4.78 5.11
C LEU A 101 10.44 4.31 4.25
N GLN A 102 10.70 3.85 3.02
CA GLN A 102 9.67 3.30 2.13
C GLN A 102 8.97 2.09 2.73
N LEU A 103 9.72 1.13 3.28
CA LEU A 103 9.12 -0.03 3.93
C LEU A 103 8.38 0.34 5.22
N GLU A 104 8.93 1.23 6.04
CA GLU A 104 8.31 1.65 7.28
C GLU A 104 6.96 2.32 7.03
N VAL A 105 6.93 3.30 6.11
CA VAL A 105 5.69 3.99 5.74
C VAL A 105 4.69 3.01 5.14
N LEU A 106 5.15 2.13 4.26
CA LEU A 106 4.27 1.12 3.67
C LEU A 106 3.69 0.17 4.73
N ALA A 107 4.45 -0.20 5.77
CA ALA A 107 3.96 -1.02 6.86
C ALA A 107 2.88 -0.31 7.69
N ARG A 108 3.04 0.98 7.95
CA ARG A 108 2.02 1.82 8.63
C ARG A 108 0.71 1.83 7.86
N TYR A 109 0.77 2.05 6.55
CA TYR A 109 -0.44 2.01 5.72
C TYR A 109 -0.98 0.60 5.53
N ALA A 110 -0.13 -0.43 5.44
CA ALA A 110 -0.57 -1.81 5.35
C ALA A 110 -1.35 -2.24 6.61
N ARG A 111 -0.95 -1.76 7.79
CA ARG A 111 -1.69 -1.96 9.04
C ARG A 111 -3.13 -1.44 8.92
N ALA A 112 -3.29 -0.20 8.47
CA ALA A 112 -4.60 0.44 8.28
C ALA A 112 -5.43 -0.25 7.17
N GLY A 113 -4.79 -0.60 6.06
CA GLY A 113 -5.46 -1.28 4.97
C GLY A 113 -5.98 -2.65 5.36
N ILE A 114 -5.24 -3.37 6.20
CA ILE A 114 -5.70 -4.64 6.77
C ILE A 114 -6.90 -4.46 7.70
N ASP A 115 -6.94 -3.42 8.54
CA ASP A 115 -8.14 -3.12 9.35
C ASP A 115 -9.37 -2.85 8.47
N ARG A 116 -9.17 -2.10 7.38
CA ARG A 116 -10.24 -1.81 6.42
C ARG A 116 -10.73 -3.07 5.72
N LEU A 117 -9.81 -3.91 5.25
CA LEU A 117 -10.13 -5.18 4.59
C LEU A 117 -10.77 -6.18 5.56
N GLU A 118 -10.37 -6.20 6.83
CA GLU A 118 -10.99 -7.04 7.85
C GLU A 118 -12.43 -6.60 8.13
N THR A 119 -12.70 -5.30 8.18
CA THR A 119 -14.07 -4.79 8.32
C THR A 119 -14.97 -5.26 7.17
N GLU A 120 -14.41 -5.36 5.96
CA GLU A 120 -15.13 -5.76 4.75
C GLU A 120 -15.30 -7.29 4.62
N PHE A 121 -14.25 -8.06 4.98
CA PHE A 121 -14.16 -9.49 4.67
C PHE A 121 -14.04 -10.42 5.89
N GLY A 122 -13.90 -9.88 7.10
CA GLY A 122 -13.50 -10.63 8.29
C GLY A 122 -14.46 -11.74 8.72
N GLU A 123 -15.77 -11.54 8.56
CA GLU A 123 -16.81 -12.45 9.06
C GLU A 123 -17.61 -13.18 7.97
N SER A 124 -17.63 -12.71 6.72
CA SER A 124 -18.53 -13.26 5.70
C SER A 124 -18.09 -12.88 4.29
N ALA A 125 -17.47 -13.82 3.59
CA ALA A 125 -17.40 -13.74 2.15
C ALA A 125 -17.98 -15.02 1.56
N SER A 126 -19.26 -14.98 1.18
CA SER A 126 -19.87 -16.06 0.39
C SER A 126 -19.13 -16.27 -0.94
N THR A 127 -18.50 -15.20 -1.45
CA THR A 127 -17.51 -15.22 -2.54
C THR A 127 -16.43 -14.14 -2.30
N PRO A 128 -15.27 -14.48 -1.69
CA PRO A 128 -14.20 -13.53 -1.36
C PRO A 128 -13.69 -12.73 -2.55
N ARG A 129 -13.65 -13.35 -3.72
CA ARG A 129 -13.21 -12.71 -4.96
C ARG A 129 -14.18 -11.63 -5.44
N ASP A 130 -15.48 -11.93 -5.45
CA ASP A 130 -16.50 -10.97 -5.88
C ASP A 130 -16.56 -9.80 -4.90
N GLY A 131 -16.44 -10.08 -3.60
CA GLY A 131 -16.34 -9.06 -2.58
C GLY A 131 -15.12 -8.15 -2.78
N LEU A 132 -13.94 -8.70 -3.09
CA LEU A 132 -12.75 -7.90 -3.40
C LEU A 132 -12.93 -7.03 -4.65
N ILE A 133 -13.58 -7.57 -5.70
CA ILE A 133 -13.91 -6.80 -6.90
C ILE A 133 -14.85 -5.64 -6.55
N SER A 134 -15.95 -5.91 -5.84
CA SER A 134 -16.89 -4.88 -5.41
C SER A 134 -16.26 -3.84 -4.49
N PHE A 135 -15.35 -4.25 -3.60
CA PHE A 135 -14.58 -3.32 -2.77
C PHE A 135 -13.73 -2.38 -3.63
N ILE A 136 -12.99 -2.92 -4.61
CA ILE A 136 -12.17 -2.11 -5.53
C ILE A 136 -13.06 -1.17 -6.37
N GLU A 137 -14.22 -1.64 -6.84
CA GLU A 137 -15.16 -0.84 -7.63
C GLU A 137 -15.80 0.30 -6.82
N ASN A 138 -16.15 0.04 -5.56
CA ASN A 138 -16.78 1.04 -4.68
C ASN A 138 -15.79 2.08 -4.13
N GLU A 139 -14.51 1.72 -4.02
CA GLU A 139 -13.44 2.63 -3.63
C GLU A 139 -12.84 3.36 -4.86
N GLN A 140 -13.37 3.13 -6.07
CA GLN A 140 -13.13 4.07 -7.16
C GLN A 140 -13.75 5.41 -6.77
N PRO A 141 -13.03 6.53 -6.91
CA PRO A 141 -13.59 7.84 -6.62
C PRO A 141 -14.86 7.98 -7.45
N ASN A 142 -16.00 8.16 -6.76
CA ASN A 142 -17.28 8.41 -7.38
C ASN A 142 -17.09 9.42 -8.50
N GLY A 143 -17.16 8.94 -9.74
CA GLY A 143 -17.31 9.78 -10.90
C GLY A 143 -18.68 10.41 -10.82
N ASP A 144 -18.77 11.55 -10.14
CA ASP A 144 -19.67 12.61 -10.56
C ASP A 144 -19.19 13.96 -10.03
N SER A 145 -18.93 14.84 -11.00
CA SER A 145 -18.62 16.28 -10.93
C SER A 145 -17.18 16.71 -10.56
N GLN A 146 -16.42 17.09 -11.59
CA GLN A 146 -15.24 17.98 -11.56
C GLN A 146 -13.86 17.43 -11.14
N GLN A 147 -13.55 16.15 -11.39
CA GLN A 147 -12.16 15.80 -11.67
C GLN A 147 -11.96 15.85 -13.19
N GLU A 148 -12.01 17.07 -13.73
CA GLU A 148 -11.45 17.37 -15.06
C GLU A 148 -10.00 16.89 -15.04
N ASP A 149 -9.79 15.71 -15.61
CA ASP A 149 -8.58 15.30 -16.31
C ASP A 149 -7.27 15.82 -15.72
N ILE A 150 -7.08 15.75 -14.40
CA ILE A 150 -5.86 16.26 -13.76
C ILE A 150 -4.65 15.43 -14.23
N LEU A 151 -4.85 14.12 -14.44
CA LEU A 151 -3.84 13.25 -15.00
C LEU A 151 -3.58 13.55 -16.49
N GLY A 152 -4.58 13.86 -17.30
CA GLY A 152 -4.38 14.34 -18.67
C GLY A 152 -3.78 15.74 -18.74
N THR A 153 -4.09 16.62 -17.79
CA THR A 153 -3.48 17.96 -17.65
C THR A 153 -2.00 17.84 -17.28
N ILE A 154 -1.66 16.95 -16.35
CA ILE A 154 -0.29 16.65 -15.98
C ILE A 154 0.45 16.04 -17.18
N ALA A 155 -0.15 15.07 -17.89
CA ALA A 155 0.45 14.47 -19.09
C ALA A 155 0.67 15.49 -20.21
N ALA A 156 -0.30 16.36 -20.49
CA ALA A 156 -0.19 17.44 -21.48
C ALA A 156 0.90 18.46 -21.12
N SER A 157 1.06 18.78 -19.82
CA SER A 157 2.12 19.71 -19.37
C SER A 157 3.53 19.17 -19.57
N PHE A 158 3.70 17.84 -19.55
CA PHE A 158 4.98 17.21 -19.88
C PHE A 158 5.27 17.20 -21.38
N ASP A 159 4.25 17.11 -22.24
CA ASP A 159 4.40 17.16 -23.69
C ASP A 159 4.63 18.59 -24.23
N GLU A 160 3.99 19.62 -23.63
CA GLU A 160 4.22 21.02 -24.03
C GLU A 160 5.64 21.52 -23.70
N SER A 161 6.29 20.93 -22.69
CA SER A 161 7.69 21.24 -22.33
C SER A 161 8.72 20.79 -23.38
N LYS A 162 8.30 20.07 -24.44
CA LYS A 162 9.15 19.62 -25.56
C LYS A 162 8.92 20.34 -26.88
N ILE A 163 8.07 21.38 -26.93
CA ILE A 163 7.79 22.16 -28.15
C ILE A 163 8.48 23.55 -28.12
N GLY A 164 9.35 23.78 -27.14
CA GLY A 164 10.06 25.05 -26.93
C GLY A 164 11.59 24.96 -26.95
N GLU A 165 12.19 24.30 -27.95
CA GLU A 165 13.57 24.54 -28.41
C GLU A 165 13.64 24.53 -29.95
#